data_AF-A0A0F7VKK7-F1
#
_entry.id   AF-A0A0F7VKK7-F1
#
_cell.length_a   1.000
_cell.length_b   1.000
_cell.length_c   1.000
_cell.angle_alpha   90.00
_cell.angle_beta   90.00
_cell.angle_gamma   90.00
#
_symmetry.space_group_name_H-M   'P 1'
#
loop_
_entity.id
_entity.type
_entity.pdbx_description
1 polymer ?
#
loop_
_entity_poly.entity_id
_entity_poly.type
_entity_poly.pdbx_seq_one_letter_code
_entity_poly.pdbx_strand_id
1 'polypeptide(L)' 'MARFQIVTTDDQAHTEGEPSFAFQSLGHDSVRLTTYDHDGDYVVLRYEHGLELSIPEHRIKHIATTPAA' A
#
# COMPACT_ATOMS: atom_id res chain seq x y z
N MET A 1 13.28 5.38 -7.96
CA MET A 1 12.81 4.42 -6.94
C MET A 1 12.11 3.28 -7.65
N ALA A 2 12.24 2.05 -7.13
CA ALA A 2 11.53 0.91 -7.69
C ALA A 2 10.02 1.08 -7.45
N ARG A 3 9.21 0.87 -8.49
CA ARG A 3 7.75 0.88 -8.38
C ARG A 3 7.24 -0.42 -7.82
N PHE A 4 6.12 -0.38 -7.09
CA PHE A 4 5.46 -1.60 -6.63
C PHE A 4 3.94 -1.54 -6.78
N GLN A 5 3.34 -2.73 -6.86
CA GLN A 5 1.91 -2.95 -6.80
C GLN A 5 1.64 -4.17 -5.91
N ILE A 6 0.73 -4.02 -4.97
CA ILE A 6 0.27 -5.07 -4.06
C ILE A 6 -1.16 -5.42 -4.44
N VAL A 7 -1.41 -6.69 -4.75
CA VAL A 7 -2.75 -7.19 -5.09
C VAL A 7 -3.22 -8.14 -4.00
N THR A 8 -4.41 -7.91 -3.49
CA THR A 8 -5.03 -8.71 -2.42
C THR A 8 -5.91 -9.83 -2.97
N THR A 9 -6.31 -10.76 -2.11
CA THR A 9 -7.16 -11.92 -2.47
C THR A 9 -8.59 -11.55 -2.84
N ASP A 10 -9.04 -10.35 -2.48
CA ASP A 10 -10.31 -9.73 -2.91
C ASP A 10 -10.13 -8.84 -4.16
N ASP A 11 -9.02 -9.02 -4.89
CA ASP A 11 -8.67 -8.34 -6.14
C ASP A 11 -8.58 -6.80 -6.01
N GLN A 12 -8.34 -6.26 -4.81
CA GLN A 12 -7.93 -4.87 -4.63
C GLN A 12 -6.46 -4.71 -4.99
N ALA A 13 -6.12 -3.56 -5.58
CA ALA A 13 -4.76 -3.21 -5.95
C ALA A 13 -4.32 -1.93 -5.22
N HIS A 14 -3.11 -1.96 -4.67
CA HIS A 14 -2.44 -0.83 -4.03
C HIS A 14 -1.13 -0.56 -4.77
N THR A 15 -1.07 0.53 -5.53
CA THR A 15 0.09 0.89 -6.35
C THR A 15 0.82 2.08 -5.76
N GLU A 16 2.16 2.06 -5.77
CA GLU A 16 2.97 3.21 -5.38
C GLU A 16 2.56 4.47 -6.14
N GLY A 17 2.39 5.56 -5.41
CA GLY A 17 2.05 6.88 -5.94
C GLY A 17 0.58 7.08 -6.28
N GLU A 18 -0.25 6.03 -6.25
CA GLU A 18 -1.69 6.15 -6.45
C GLU A 18 -2.37 6.80 -5.24
N PRO A 19 -3.36 7.68 -5.47
CA PRO A 19 -4.14 8.29 -4.40
C PRO A 19 -5.05 7.26 -3.74
N SER A 20 -5.07 7.28 -2.42
CA SER A 20 -5.98 6.52 -1.57
C SER A 20 -6.91 7.45 -0.81
N PHE A 21 -8.16 7.02 -0.67
CA PHE A 21 -9.21 7.71 0.08
C PHE A 21 -9.48 7.07 1.44
N ALA A 22 -8.69 6.06 1.83
CA ALA A 22 -8.88 5.28 3.05
C ALA A 22 -8.84 6.13 4.34
N PHE A 23 -8.25 7.33 4.28
CA PHE A 23 -8.06 8.22 5.42
C PHE A 23 -8.90 9.51 5.34
N GLN A 24 -9.91 9.57 4.47
CA GLN A 24 -10.81 10.74 4.40
C GLN A 24 -11.49 11.04 5.73
N SER A 25 -11.82 10.02 6.51
CA SER A 25 -12.40 10.17 7.85
C SER A 25 -11.44 10.83 8.86
N LEU A 26 -10.14 10.84 8.58
CA LEU A 26 -9.11 11.52 9.37
C LEU A 26 -8.82 12.95 8.89
N GLY A 27 -9.56 13.44 7.89
CA GLY A 27 -9.40 14.79 7.32
C GLY A 27 -8.40 14.88 6.16
N HIS A 28 -8.03 13.74 5.56
CA HIS A 28 -7.16 13.73 4.39
C HIS A 28 -7.94 13.38 3.11
N ASP A 29 -8.17 14.37 2.25
CA ASP A 29 -8.96 14.22 1.01
C ASP A 29 -8.41 13.14 0.07
N SER A 30 -7.09 13.03 -0.02
CA SER A 30 -6.37 11.95 -0.71
C SER A 30 -4.94 11.89 -0.19
N VAL A 31 -4.41 10.68 -0.02
CA VAL A 31 -2.99 10.47 0.32
C VAL A 31 -2.37 9.45 -0.60
N ARG A 32 -1.11 9.65 -0.98
CA ARG A 32 -0.41 8.73 -1.87
C ARG A 32 0.27 7.62 -1.09
N LEU A 33 0.20 6.40 -1.64
CA LEU A 33 1.00 5.28 -1.15
C LEU A 33 2.47 5.53 -1.50
N THR A 34 3.35 5.47 -0.51
CA THR A 34 4.77 5.80 -0.69
C THR A 34 5.66 4.57 -0.64
N THR A 35 5.45 3.70 0.34
CA THR A 35 6.28 2.52 0.57
C THR A 35 5.45 1.40 1.18
N TYR A 36 6.00 0.20 1.21
CA TYR A 36 5.46 -0.90 1.98
C TYR A 36 6.59 -1.62 2.72
N ASP A 37 6.25 -2.33 3.79
CA ASP A 37 7.17 -3.15 4.57
C ASP A 37 6.47 -4.44 5.01
N HIS A 38 7.25 -5.46 5.39
CA HIS A 38 6.74 -6.67 6.03
C HIS A 38 6.99 -6.58 7.54
N ASP A 39 5.92 -6.69 8.32
CA ASP A 39 5.98 -6.70 9.79
C ASP A 39 5.20 -7.89 10.35
N GLY A 40 5.92 -8.94 10.74
CA GLY A 40 5.33 -10.20 11.19
C GLY A 40 4.45 -10.82 10.11
N ASP A 41 3.18 -11.06 10.44
CA ASP A 41 2.17 -11.63 9.52
C ASP A 41 1.41 -10.56 8.72
N TYR A 42 1.97 -9.35 8.60
CA TYR A 42 1.33 -8.21 7.94
C TYR A 42 2.24 -7.56 6.91
N VAL A 43 1.62 -7.08 5.83
CA VAL A 43 2.19 -6.10 4.92
C VAL A 43 1.70 -4.72 5.34
N VAL A 44 2.62 -3.84 5.72
CA VAL A 44 2.33 -2.47 6.15
C VAL A 44 2.50 -1.52 4.97
N LEU A 45 1.39 -0.93 4.52
CA LEU A 45 1.34 0.12 3.52
C LEU A 45 1.54 1.48 4.20
N ARG A 46 2.56 2.24 3.78
CA ARG A 46 2.86 3.57 4.30
C ARG A 46 2.49 4.65 3.30
N TYR A 47 1.67 5.59 3.73
CA TYR A 47 1.17 6.71 2.94
C TYR A 47 1.84 8.02 3.37
N GLU A 48 1.57 9.07 2.60
CA GLU A 48 1.91 10.45 3.00
C GLU A 48 1.39 10.78 4.40
N HIS A 49 2.00 11.79 5.02
CA HIS A 49 1.65 12.26 6.37
C HIS A 49 1.83 11.22 7.50
N GLY A 50 2.61 10.15 7.25
CA GLY A 50 2.90 9.12 8.26
C GLY A 50 1.71 8.19 8.54
N LEU A 51 0.74 8.14 7.64
CA LEU A 51 -0.42 7.26 7.75
C LEU A 51 -0.08 5.85 7.29
N GLU A 52 -0.62 4.83 7.96
CA GLU A 52 -0.31 3.44 7.68
C GLU A 52 -1.59 2.58 7.62
N LEU A 53 -1.57 1.54 6.77
CA LEU A 53 -2.55 0.45 6.77
C LEU A 53 -1.83 -0.89 6.81
N SER A 54 -2.29 -1.81 7.65
CA SER A 54 -1.72 -3.15 7.73
C SER A 54 -2.67 -4.16 7.11
N ILE A 55 -2.17 -4.95 6.15
CA ILE A 55 -2.93 -6.01 5.48
C ILE A 55 -2.34 -7.35 5.94
N PRO A 56 -3.13 -8.28 6.49
CA PRO A 56 -2.64 -9.62 6.81
C PRO A 56 -2.02 -10.29 5.58
N GLU A 57 -0.87 -10.93 5.72
CA GLU A 57 -0.12 -11.50 4.60
C GLU A 57 -0.91 -12.60 3.87
N HIS A 58 -1.74 -13.36 4.57
CA HIS A 58 -2.64 -14.35 3.96
C HIS A 58 -3.70 -13.74 3.03
N ARG A 59 -3.94 -12.43 3.09
CA ARG A 59 -4.81 -11.68 2.17
C ARG A 59 -4.04 -11.10 0.98
N ILE A 60 -2.73 -11.28 0.90
CA ILE A 60 -1.94 -10.84 -0.24
C ILE A 60 -1.93 -11.95 -1.29
N LYS A 61 -2.39 -11.61 -2.50
CA LYS A 61 -2.38 -12.51 -3.65
C LYS A 61 -1.00 -12.52 -4.31
N HIS A 62 -0.42 -11.34 -4.54
CA HIS A 62 0.96 -11.18 -4.99
C HIS A 62 1.44 -9.72 -4.84
N ILE A 63 2.75 -9.53 -4.84
CA ILE A 63 3.41 -8.21 -4.86
C ILE A 63 4.31 -8.16 -6.10
N ALA A 64 4.09 -7.19 -6.97
CA ALA A 64 4.90 -6.95 -8.16
C ALA A 64 5.80 -5.74 -7.95
N THR A 65 7.10 -5.87 -8.19
CA THR A 65 8.07 -4.77 -8.11
C THR A 65 8.75 -4.57 -9.46
N THR A 66 8.74 -3.33 -9.96
CA THR A 66 9.46 -2.94 -11.16
C THR A 66 10.71 -2.15 -10.75
N PRO A 67 11.93 -2.65 -11.03
CA PRO A 67 13.14 -1.89 -10.74
C PRO A 67 13.14 -0.57 -11.51
N ALA A 68 13.66 0.49 -10.90
CA ALA A 68 13.95 1.73 -11.63
C ALA A 68 15.04 1.42 -12.68
N ALA A 69 14.77 1.75 -13.94
CA ALA A 69 15.73 1.67 -15.02
C ALA A 69 16.92 2.63 -14.81
#